data_AF-X1NXP5-F1
#
_entry.id   AF-X1NXP5-F1
#
_cell.length_a   1.000
_cell.length_b   1.000
_cell.length_c   1.000
_cell.angle_alpha   90.00
_cell.angle_beta   90.00
_cell.angle_gamma   90.00
#
_symmetry.space_group_name_H-M   'P 1'
#
loop_
_entity.id
_entity.type
_entity.pdbx_description
1 polymer ?
#
loop_
_entity_poly.entity_id
_entity_poly.type
_entity_poly.pdbx_seq_one_letter_code
_entity_poly.pdbx_strand_id
1 'polypeptide(L)' 'MPKLITDELDALLNILPPPIRRPLCQQADLSELLEIVLDLGRPPEARFPHHEVILSPQEVSEADIDYVTINYPSD' A
#
# COMPACT_ATOMS: atom_id res chain seq x y z
N MET A 1 -13.56 -17.25 -2.07
CA MET A 1 -12.12 -16.93 -2.19
C MET A 1 -11.44 -17.40 -0.91
N PRO A 2 -10.21 -17.93 -0.96
CA PRO A 2 -9.58 -18.49 0.23
C PRO A 2 -9.27 -17.35 1.19
N LYS A 3 -9.75 -17.49 2.42
CA LYS A 3 -9.69 -16.50 3.50
C LYS A 3 -8.26 -15.95 3.75
N LEU A 4 -7.24 -16.76 3.49
CA LEU A 4 -5.82 -16.41 3.65
C LEU A 4 -5.41 -15.17 2.85
N ILE A 5 -5.89 -15.04 1.59
CA ILE A 5 -5.55 -13.90 0.73
C ILE A 5 -6.11 -12.59 1.31
N THR A 6 -7.29 -12.67 1.95
CA THR A 6 -7.92 -11.51 2.59
C THR A 6 -7.18 -11.11 3.86
N ASP A 7 -6.77 -12.09 4.67
CA ASP A 7 -6.06 -11.82 5.94
C ASP A 7 -4.66 -11.21 5.69
N GLU A 8 -3.93 -11.67 4.66
CA GLU A 8 -2.63 -11.12 4.26
C GLU A 8 -2.74 -9.70 3.69
N LEU A 9 -3.76 -9.45 2.86
CA LEU A 9 -4.05 -8.12 2.33
C LEU A 9 -4.41 -7.14 3.46
N ASP A 10 -5.24 -7.55 4.42
CA ASP A 10 -5.59 -6.71 5.56
C ASP A 10 -4.35 -6.38 6.42
N ALA A 11 -3.46 -7.35 6.64
CA ALA A 11 -2.20 -7.13 7.34
C ALA A 11 -1.31 -6.09 6.62
N LEU A 12 -1.16 -6.21 5.30
CA LEU A 12 -0.43 -5.23 4.48
C LEU A 12 -1.07 -3.84 4.56
N LEU A 13 -2.40 -3.74 4.45
CA LEU A 13 -3.08 -2.45 4.50
C LEU A 13 -2.90 -1.76 5.86
N ASN A 14 -2.78 -2.53 6.95
CA ASN A 14 -2.66 -1.98 8.29
C ASN A 14 -1.31 -1.31 8.58
N ILE A 15 -0.25 -1.64 7.84
CA ILE A 15 1.09 -1.06 8.04
C ILE A 15 1.32 0.22 7.21
N LEU A 16 0.40 0.55 6.29
CA LEU A 16 0.57 1.70 5.40
C LEU A 16 0.17 3.02 6.06
N PRO A 17 0.90 4.12 5.78
CA PRO A 17 0.49 5.46 6.18
C PRO A 17 -0.94 5.78 5.70
N PRO A 18 -1.76 6.48 6.50
CA PRO A 18 -3.13 6.82 6.13
C PRO A 18 -3.30 7.53 4.77
N PRO A 19 -2.39 8.43 4.34
CA PRO A 19 -2.48 9.06 3.02
C PRO A 19 -2.35 8.08 1.85
N ILE A 20 -1.65 6.95 2.04
CA ILE A 20 -1.44 5.90 1.02
C ILE A 20 -2.57 4.88 1.10
N ARG A 21 -2.94 4.46 2.32
CA ARG A 21 -3.98 3.43 2.54
C ARG A 21 -5.36 3.83 2.03
N ARG A 22 -5.80 5.07 2.31
CA ARG A 22 -7.15 5.53 1.97
C ARG A 22 -7.48 5.44 0.46
N PRO A 23 -6.68 6.00 -0.45
CA PRO A 23 -6.93 5.91 -1.89
C PRO A 23 -6.79 4.48 -2.41
N LEU A 24 -5.91 3.68 -1.82
CA LEU A 24 -5.77 2.27 -2.16
C LEU A 24 -7.05 1.48 -1.81
N CYS A 25 -7.61 1.68 -0.61
CA CYS A 25 -8.87 1.05 -0.20
C CYS A 25 -10.10 1.48 -1.02
N GLN A 26 -9.98 2.52 -1.84
CA GLN A 26 -11.05 2.99 -2.73
C GLN A 26 -11.00 2.35 -4.12
N GLN A 27 -9.95 1.57 -4.44
CA GLN A 27 -9.86 0.87 -5.72
C GLN A 27 -10.87 -0.28 -5.77
N ALA A 28 -11.64 -0.34 -6.86
CA ALA A 28 -12.66 -1.36 -7.04
C ALA A 28 -12.08 -2.77 -7.19
N ASP A 29 -10.84 -2.87 -7.65
CA ASP A 29 -10.07 -4.08 -7.88
C ASP A 29 -8.94 -4.27 -6.85
N LEU A 30 -9.10 -3.72 -5.63
CA LEU A 30 -8.13 -3.89 -4.54
C LEU A 30 -7.71 -5.34 -4.29
N SER A 31 -8.62 -6.30 -4.50
CA SER A 31 -8.33 -7.73 -4.36
C SER A 31 -7.34 -8.28 -5.39
N GLU A 32 -7.06 -7.53 -6.45
CA GLU A 32 -6.09 -7.84 -7.51
C GLU A 32 -4.78 -7.06 -7.35
N LEU A 33 -4.60 -6.32 -6.24
CA LEU A 33 -3.38 -5.58 -5.95
C LEU A 33 -2.14 -6.49 -6.06
N LEU A 34 -1.16 -6.06 -6.86
CA LEU A 34 0.10 -6.77 -7.03
C LEU A 34 1.16 -6.26 -6.06
N GLU A 35 1.36 -4.94 -6.02
CA GLU A 35 2.36 -4.30 -5.17
C GLU A 35 2.06 -2.82 -4.91
N ILE A 36 2.71 -2.28 -3.88
CA ILE A 36 2.73 -0.86 -3.54
C ILE A 36 4.19 -0.43 -3.55
N VAL A 37 4.50 0.61 -4.32
CA VAL A 37 5.86 1.14 -4.46
C VAL A 37 5.99 2.43 -3.68
N LEU A 38 6.91 2.46 -2.72
CA LEU A 38 7.23 3.62 -1.88
C LEU A 38 8.69 4.05 -2.06
N ASP A 39 8.99 4.58 -3.24
CA ASP A 39 10.33 5.08 -3.55
C ASP A 39 10.53 6.47 -2.93
N LEU A 40 11.57 6.62 -2.09
CA LEU A 40 11.92 7.89 -1.47
C LEU A 40 12.09 9.01 -2.52
N GLY A 41 11.38 10.13 -2.33
CA GLY A 41 11.39 11.27 -3.25
C GLY A 41 10.55 11.09 -4.50
N ARG A 42 9.62 10.12 -4.52
CA ARG A 42 8.66 9.92 -5.62
C ARG A 42 7.24 9.77 -5.10
N PRO A 43 6.21 10.13 -5.89
CA PRO A 43 4.82 9.82 -5.54
C PRO A 43 4.63 8.30 -5.31
N PRO A 44 3.89 7.89 -4.27
CA PRO A 44 3.61 6.47 -4.02
C PRO A 44 2.65 5.90 -5.08
N GLU A 45 2.88 4.65 -5.48
CA GLU A 45 2.13 3.99 -6.55
C GLU A 45 1.57 2.64 -6.09
N ALA A 46 0.41 2.26 -6.61
CA ALA A 46 -0.12 0.89 -6.55
C ALA A 46 -0.19 0.30 -7.94
N ARG A 47 0.22 -0.98 -8.08
CA ARG A 47 0.17 -1.71 -9.35
C ARG A 47 -0.88 -2.82 -9.31
N PHE A 48 -1.65 -2.88 -10.38
CA PHE A 48 -2.67 -3.89 -10.67
C PHE A 48 -2.34 -4.59 -12.00
N PRO A 49 -2.95 -5.74 -12.33
CA PRO A 49 -2.66 -6.46 -13.56
C PRO A 49 -2.85 -5.66 -14.85
N HIS A 50 -3.70 -4.63 -14.80
CA HIS A 50 -4.11 -3.87 -15.98
C HIS A 50 -3.81 -2.38 -15.90
N HIS A 51 -3.43 -1.86 -14.73
CA HIS A 51 -3.21 -0.43 -14.55
C HIS A 51 -2.37 -0.10 -13.31
N GLU A 52 -1.97 1.15 -13.21
CA GLU A 52 -1.23 1.71 -12.07
C GLU A 52 -1.96 2.95 -11.55
N VAL A 53 -1.86 3.19 -10.25
CA VAL A 53 -2.52 4.33 -9.57
C VAL A 53 -1.50 5.09 -8.74
N ILE A 54 -1.39 6.39 -8.99
CA ILE A 54 -0.70 7.30 -8.06
C ILE A 54 -1.60 7.52 -6.85
N LEU A 55 -1.14 7.10 -5.67
CA LEU A 55 -1.93 7.13 -4.44
C LEU A 55 -1.92 8.51 -3.78
N SER A 56 -0.82 9.25 -3.93
CA SER A 56 -0.69 10.62 -3.40
C SER A 56 0.14 11.46 -4.36
N PRO A 57 -0.18 12.74 -4.57
CA PRO A 57 0.70 13.65 -5.30
C PRO A 57 1.95 14.07 -4.49
N GLN A 58 1.99 13.77 -3.19
CA GLN A 58 3.15 14.04 -2.34
C GLN A 58 4.20 12.95 -2.52
N GLU A 59 5.46 13.37 -2.62
CA GLU A 59 6.59 12.45 -2.63
C GLU A 59 6.72 11.71 -1.29
N VAL A 60 7.06 10.44 -1.35
CA VAL A 60 7.37 9.60 -0.19
C VAL A 60 8.55 10.19 0.56
N SER A 61 8.38 10.36 1.86
CA SER A 61 9.42 10.82 2.78
C SER A 61 10.06 9.65 3.54
N GLU A 62 11.20 9.89 4.19
CA GLU A 62 11.81 8.91 5.10
C GLU A 62 10.83 8.49 6.22
N ALA A 63 10.03 9.44 6.71
CA ALA A 63 9.02 9.16 7.75
C ALA A 63 7.92 8.20 7.27
N ASP A 64 7.58 8.21 5.97
CA ASP A 64 6.61 7.27 5.40
C ASP A 64 7.20 5.84 5.33
N ILE A 65 8.49 5.72 5.01
CA ILE A 65 9.21 4.44 5.01
C ILE A 65 9.36 3.91 6.45
N ASP A 66 9.75 4.78 7.38
CA ASP A 66 9.85 4.46 8.80
C ASP A 66 8.50 4.00 9.36
N TYR A 67 7.41 4.65 8.96
CA TYR A 67 6.06 4.24 9.36
C TYR A 67 5.79 2.78 8.98
N VAL A 68 6.09 2.39 7.75
CA VAL A 68 5.86 1.01 7.29
C VAL A 68 6.75 0.04 8.04
N THR A 69 8.04 0.34 8.20
CA THR A 69 9.00 -0.57 8.85
C THR A 69 8.72 -0.75 10.35
N ILE A 70 8.29 0.30 11.06
CA ILE A 70 7.93 0.23 12.48
C ILE A 70 6.64 -0.56 12.71
N ASN A 71 5.67 -0.43 11.80
CA ASN A 71 4.39 -1.13 11.90
C ASN A 71 4.44 -2.55 11.32
N TYR A 72 5.54 -2.94 10.66
CA TYR A 72 5.72 -4.29 10.14
C TYR A 72 5.79 -5.28 11.31
N PRO A 73 4.89 -6.29 11.38
CA PRO A 73 4.90 -7.25 12.47
C PRO A 73 6.22 -8.03 12.46
N SER A 74 6.94 -7.95 13.57
CA SER A 74 8.19 -8.68 13.81
C SER A 74 7.88 -10.03 14.47
N ASP A 75 7.32 -10.96 13.71
CA ASP A 75 7.29 -12.39 14.07
C ASP A 75 8.27 -13.17 13.19
#